data_AF-A0A813Q0H4-F1
#
_entry.id   AF-A0A813Q0H4-F1
#
_cell.length_a   1.000
_cell.length_b   1.000
_cell.length_c   1.000
_cell.angle_alpha   90.00
_cell.angle_beta   90.00
_cell.angle_gamma   90.00
#
_symmetry.space_group_name_H-M   'P 1'
#
loop_
_entity.id
_entity.type
_entity.pdbx_description
1 polymer ?
#
loop_
_entity_poly.entity_id
_entity_poly.type
_entity_poly.pdbx_seq_one_letter_code
_entity_poly.pdbx_strand_id
1 'polypeptide(L)'
;MEKKFEELVGELNNCPLSVDILQQISLILKEEQDRECLCSFVHKSLDLLLVVERWVWKVLSSDYYDEWINEEHYQEFFYTVTSFNKNLIFNNHNITVDTKGSLLFCVSIDQITDIFTKLDRSTDINNPFINIISLWLDNHSHFLYDNPQYDIPPVIDYIGRHIAIKYFISKQYKLYLIELRQPHLIQSVFTAKFLFYIKTCSFYLFAYTYLSIKSSNYPYTADEMISYLSEDYLEIIHVHSYNVMSWNKELLNSIESVTKYRTGVGTAGPAQELFYVEVTNEMKVNMGGGNSSEQELIVVHEIPVDELYQFVFDQTKAKETSLMFGIMWFLHKKGRLP
;
A
#
# COMPACT_ATOMS: atom_id res chain seq x y z
N MET A 1 11.25 -22.77 21.55
CA MET A 1 10.62 -21.55 21.03
C MET A 1 9.10 -21.72 20.98
N GLU A 2 8.58 -22.70 20.25
CA GLU A 2 7.14 -22.98 20.14
C GLU A 2 6.42 -23.12 21.49
N LYS A 3 6.91 -23.96 22.40
CA LYS A 3 6.37 -24.07 23.78
C LYS A 3 6.37 -22.75 24.55
N LYS A 4 7.41 -21.94 24.37
CA LYS A 4 7.51 -20.62 25.00
C LYS A 4 6.49 -19.65 24.40
N PHE A 5 6.28 -19.71 23.09
CA PHE A 5 5.28 -18.90 22.40
C PHE A 5 3.86 -19.29 22.82
N GLU A 6 3.58 -20.58 22.93
CA GLU A 6 2.30 -21.12 23.43
C GLU A 6 2.01 -20.64 24.87
N GLU A 7 2.98 -20.73 25.78
CA GLU A 7 2.86 -20.24 27.16
C GLU A 7 2.54 -18.73 27.19
N LEU A 8 3.28 -17.92 26.42
CA LEU A 8 3.07 -16.47 26.35
C LEU A 8 1.70 -16.09 25.77
N VAL A 9 1.27 -16.77 24.70
CA VAL A 9 -0.04 -16.52 24.06
C VAL A 9 -1.19 -16.93 24.98
N GLY A 10 -1.01 -17.98 25.79
CA GLY A 10 -2.00 -18.40 26.81
C GLY A 10 -2.32 -17.31 27.83
N GLU A 11 -1.35 -16.45 28.14
CA GLU A 11 -1.50 -15.35 29.10
C GLU A 11 -2.23 -14.12 28.52
N LEU A 12 -2.44 -14.03 27.20
CA LEU A 12 -3.12 -12.87 26.57
C LEU A 12 -4.55 -12.67 27.08
N ASN A 13 -5.19 -13.71 27.61
CA ASN A 13 -6.54 -13.60 28.17
C ASN A 13 -6.59 -12.99 29.58
N ASN A 14 -5.44 -12.84 30.25
CA ASN A 14 -5.34 -12.30 31.60
C ASN A 14 -5.11 -10.78 31.52
N CYS A 15 -6.17 -10.00 31.81
CA CYS A 15 -6.08 -8.53 31.84
C CYS A 15 -5.96 -8.02 33.29
N PRO A 16 -5.08 -7.04 33.60
CA PRO A 16 -4.18 -6.33 32.69
C PRO A 16 -2.98 -7.19 32.29
N LEU A 17 -2.58 -7.07 31.02
CA LEU A 17 -1.44 -7.80 30.49
C LEU A 17 -0.12 -7.22 31.01
N SER A 18 0.82 -8.10 31.37
CA SER A 18 2.15 -7.64 31.75
C SER A 18 2.92 -7.14 30.52
N VAL A 19 3.64 -6.04 30.68
CA VAL A 19 4.53 -5.46 29.66
C VAL A 19 5.52 -6.50 29.14
N ASP A 20 6.03 -7.36 30.04
CA ASP A 20 6.98 -8.43 29.74
C ASP A 20 6.41 -9.45 28.73
N ILE A 21 5.13 -9.84 28.85
CA ILE A 21 4.50 -10.77 27.90
C ILE A 21 4.45 -10.16 26.50
N LEU A 22 4.00 -8.90 26.37
CA LEU A 22 3.91 -8.22 25.07
C LEU A 22 5.29 -8.06 24.41
N GLN A 23 6.31 -7.71 25.19
CA GLN A 23 7.69 -7.58 24.70
C GLN A 23 8.24 -8.92 24.23
N GLN A 24 8.03 -10.01 24.99
CA GLN A 24 8.51 -11.33 24.61
C GLN A 24 7.81 -11.88 23.36
N ILE A 25 6.50 -11.66 23.22
CA ILE A 25 5.77 -12.00 21.98
C ILE A 25 6.32 -11.18 20.80
N SER A 26 6.48 -9.87 20.98
CA SER A 26 7.02 -8.99 19.93
C SER A 26 8.41 -9.43 19.48
N LEU A 27 9.28 -9.82 20.42
CA LEU A 27 10.61 -10.32 20.12
C LEU A 27 10.58 -11.60 19.27
N ILE A 28 9.71 -12.56 19.61
CA ILE A 28 9.53 -13.79 18.80
C ILE A 28 9.05 -13.44 17.39
N LEU A 29 8.05 -12.56 17.26
CA LEU A 29 7.53 -12.16 15.95
C LEU A 29 8.55 -11.41 15.09
N LYS A 30 9.41 -10.58 15.70
CA LYS A 30 10.51 -9.90 14.99
C LYS A 30 11.57 -10.90 14.54
N GLU A 31 12.02 -11.79 15.43
CA GLU A 31 13.05 -12.78 15.11
C GLU A 31 12.65 -13.74 13.97
N GLU A 32 11.38 -14.10 13.87
CA GLU A 32 10.89 -15.00 12.82
C GLU A 32 10.64 -14.29 11.47
N GLN A 33 10.56 -12.95 11.45
CA GLN A 33 10.47 -12.19 10.18
C GLN A 33 11.76 -12.26 9.36
N ASP A 34 12.91 -12.37 10.03
CA ASP A 34 14.25 -12.30 9.43
C ASP A 34 14.81 -13.69 9.04
N ARG A 35 14.05 -14.77 9.23
CA ARG A 35 14.50 -16.15 8.99
C ARG A 35 13.92 -16.74 7.71
N GLU A 36 14.72 -17.55 7.01
CA GLU A 36 14.27 -18.38 5.88
C GLU A 36 13.13 -19.35 6.26
N CYS A 37 12.92 -19.58 7.56
CA CYS A 37 11.94 -20.53 8.10
C CYS A 37 10.55 -19.94 8.43
N LEU A 38 10.24 -18.69 8.09
CA LEU A 38 8.95 -18.04 8.41
C LEU A 38 7.74 -18.90 8.02
N CYS A 39 7.78 -19.55 6.86
CA CYS A 39 6.71 -20.45 6.41
C CYS A 39 6.50 -21.63 7.39
N SER A 40 7.58 -22.24 7.87
CA SER A 40 7.48 -23.33 8.86
C SER A 40 6.96 -22.83 10.20
N PHE A 41 7.31 -21.61 10.62
CA PHE A 41 6.81 -21.03 11.86
C PHE A 41 5.30 -20.82 11.78
N VAL A 42 4.81 -20.19 10.71
CA VAL A 42 3.38 -19.93 10.51
C VAL A 42 2.58 -21.23 10.46
N HIS A 43 3.05 -22.26 9.77
CA HIS A 43 2.33 -23.54 9.72
C HIS A 43 2.25 -24.24 11.08
N LYS A 44 3.30 -24.17 11.89
CA LYS A 44 3.34 -24.81 13.22
C LYS A 44 2.55 -24.03 14.26
N SER A 45 2.58 -22.69 14.18
CA SER A 45 2.00 -21.79 15.17
C SER A 45 0.74 -21.08 14.68
N LEU A 46 0.06 -21.60 13.66
CA LEU A 46 -1.12 -20.96 13.05
C LEU A 46 -2.21 -20.65 14.09
N ASP A 47 -2.58 -21.63 14.91
CA ASP A 47 -3.60 -21.46 15.94
C ASP A 47 -3.21 -20.40 16.98
N LEU A 48 -1.94 -20.34 17.36
CA LEU A 48 -1.41 -19.35 18.29
C LEU A 48 -1.41 -17.95 17.67
N LEU A 49 -1.01 -17.81 16.41
CA LEU A 49 -1.07 -16.55 15.67
C LEU A 49 -2.51 -16.05 15.53
N LEU A 50 -3.48 -16.94 15.28
CA LEU A 50 -4.89 -16.60 15.28
C LEU A 50 -5.37 -16.11 16.64
N VAL A 51 -4.87 -16.67 17.75
CA VAL A 51 -5.17 -16.16 19.10
C VAL A 51 -4.63 -14.75 19.28
N VAL A 52 -3.41 -14.47 18.83
CA VAL A 52 -2.82 -13.11 18.88
C VAL A 52 -3.68 -12.12 18.08
N GLU A 53 -4.03 -12.43 16.83
CA GLU A 53 -4.86 -11.56 15.98
C GLU A 53 -6.24 -11.31 16.60
N ARG A 54 -6.92 -12.35 17.08
CA ARG A 54 -8.23 -12.21 17.74
C ARG A 54 -8.14 -11.38 19.01
N TRP A 55 -7.06 -11.53 19.78
CA TRP A 55 -6.82 -10.73 20.97
C TRP A 55 -6.63 -9.25 20.59
N VAL A 56 -5.82 -8.96 19.57
CA VAL A 56 -5.63 -7.59 19.07
C VAL A 56 -6.98 -6.96 18.71
N TRP A 57 -7.81 -7.63 17.91
CA TRP A 57 -9.12 -7.10 17.53
C TRP A 57 -10.05 -6.88 18.71
N LYS A 58 -10.03 -7.78 19.71
CA LYS A 58 -10.79 -7.62 20.95
C LYS A 58 -10.34 -6.40 21.75
N VAL A 59 -9.04 -6.14 21.82
CA VAL A 59 -8.49 -4.98 22.54
C VAL A 59 -8.84 -3.69 21.80
N LEU A 60 -8.58 -3.64 20.48
CA LEU A 60 -8.92 -2.49 19.64
C LEU A 60 -10.43 -2.16 19.67
N SER A 61 -11.29 -3.18 19.76
CA SER A 61 -12.74 -3.01 19.86
C SER A 61 -13.24 -2.74 21.29
N SER A 62 -12.41 -2.78 22.33
CA SER A 62 -12.84 -2.52 23.72
C SER A 62 -12.99 -1.03 24.06
N ASP A 63 -13.93 -0.67 24.92
CA ASP A 63 -14.19 0.73 25.31
C ASP A 63 -13.03 1.40 26.10
N TYR A 64 -12.07 0.61 26.59
CA TYR A 64 -10.98 1.04 27.46
C TYR A 64 -9.70 1.43 26.70
N TYR A 65 -9.79 1.82 25.43
CA TYR A 65 -8.59 2.04 24.61
C TYR A 65 -7.74 3.24 25.04
N ASP A 66 -8.35 4.27 25.61
CA ASP A 66 -7.63 5.44 26.14
C ASP A 66 -6.62 5.07 27.25
N GLU A 67 -6.81 3.93 27.91
CA GLU A 67 -5.94 3.44 28.98
C GLU A 67 -4.61 2.88 28.44
N TRP A 68 -4.62 2.17 27.31
CA TRP A 68 -3.43 1.48 26.78
C TRP A 68 -2.87 2.11 25.50
N ILE A 69 -3.66 2.85 24.72
CA ILE A 69 -3.24 3.35 23.41
C ILE A 69 -2.07 4.33 23.49
N ASN A 70 -1.96 5.06 24.59
CA ASN A 70 -0.91 6.05 24.81
C ASN A 70 0.37 5.44 25.38
N GLU A 71 0.34 4.17 25.75
CA GLU A 71 1.51 3.46 26.31
C GLU A 71 2.37 2.89 25.16
N GLU A 72 3.65 3.26 25.16
CA GLU A 72 4.59 2.96 24.06
C GLU A 72 4.70 1.46 23.74
N HIS A 73 4.66 0.61 24.76
CA HIS A 73 4.82 -0.84 24.59
C HIS A 73 3.60 -1.50 23.92
N TYR A 74 2.40 -0.99 24.14
CA TYR A 74 1.21 -1.45 23.40
C TYR A 74 1.31 -1.02 21.94
N GLN A 75 1.68 0.23 21.67
CA GLN A 75 1.87 0.71 20.30
C GLN A 75 2.93 -0.14 19.58
N GLU A 76 4.09 -0.35 20.20
CA GLU A 76 5.17 -1.17 19.64
C GLU A 76 4.71 -2.61 19.35
N PHE A 77 3.94 -3.20 20.26
CA PHE A 77 3.35 -4.52 20.05
C PHE A 77 2.45 -4.53 18.81
N PHE A 78 1.51 -3.58 18.71
CA PHE A 78 0.61 -3.50 17.57
C PHE A 78 1.40 -3.31 16.26
N TYR A 79 2.35 -2.37 16.21
CA TYR A 79 3.22 -2.17 15.05
C TYR A 79 3.97 -3.46 14.67
N THR A 80 4.44 -4.22 15.66
CA THR A 80 5.16 -5.48 15.43
C THR A 80 4.25 -6.53 14.78
N VAL A 81 3.02 -6.69 15.29
CA VAL A 81 2.04 -7.63 14.72
C VAL A 81 1.66 -7.19 13.29
N THR A 82 1.41 -5.90 13.05
CA THR A 82 1.07 -5.46 11.69
C THR A 82 2.24 -5.57 10.71
N SER A 83 3.47 -5.36 11.18
CA SER A 83 4.68 -5.59 10.38
C SER A 83 4.84 -7.06 10.03
N PHE A 84 4.59 -7.96 10.98
CA PHE A 84 4.57 -9.40 10.75
C PHE A 84 3.55 -9.76 9.65
N ASN A 85 2.32 -9.25 9.76
CA ASN A 85 1.27 -9.45 8.75
C ASN A 85 1.66 -8.92 7.37
N LYS A 86 2.30 -7.75 7.31
CA LYS A 86 2.80 -7.19 6.07
C LYS A 86 3.87 -8.08 5.44
N ASN A 87 4.78 -8.63 6.24
CA ASN A 87 5.80 -9.57 5.79
C ASN A 87 5.16 -10.87 5.23
N LEU A 88 4.09 -11.37 5.87
CA LEU A 88 3.33 -12.52 5.36
C LEU A 88 2.73 -12.26 3.98
N ILE A 89 2.24 -11.04 3.72
CA ILE A 89 1.67 -10.66 2.43
C ILE A 89 2.75 -10.71 1.35
N PHE A 90 3.82 -9.92 1.51
CA PHE A 90 4.77 -9.63 0.43
C PHE A 90 5.93 -10.61 0.28
N ASN A 91 6.43 -11.17 1.39
CA ASN A 91 7.74 -11.85 1.38
C ASN A 91 7.64 -13.36 1.55
N ASN A 92 6.44 -13.95 1.52
CA ASN A 92 6.27 -15.39 1.70
C ASN A 92 5.26 -16.01 0.73
N HIS A 93 5.73 -16.56 -0.38
CA HIS A 93 4.88 -17.22 -1.39
C HIS A 93 4.52 -18.68 -1.03
N ASN A 94 5.14 -19.25 0.01
CA ASN A 94 4.94 -20.65 0.37
C ASN A 94 3.77 -20.87 1.35
N ILE A 95 3.17 -19.79 1.87
CA ILE A 95 1.94 -19.84 2.66
C ILE A 95 0.76 -19.61 1.72
N THR A 96 -0.26 -20.46 1.83
CA THR A 96 -1.44 -20.38 0.97
C THR A 96 -2.20 -19.06 1.18
N VAL A 97 -2.89 -18.62 0.14
CA VAL A 97 -3.74 -17.41 0.17
C VAL A 97 -4.81 -17.54 1.27
N ASP A 98 -5.40 -18.72 1.44
CA ASP A 98 -6.41 -18.98 2.48
C ASP A 98 -5.85 -18.82 3.90
N THR A 99 -4.65 -19.35 4.15
CA THR A 99 -4.00 -19.21 5.46
C THR A 99 -3.67 -17.75 5.75
N LYS A 100 -3.13 -17.01 4.78
CA LYS A 100 -2.88 -15.57 4.92
C LYS A 100 -4.17 -14.79 5.20
N GLY A 101 -5.23 -15.05 4.43
CA GLY A 101 -6.53 -14.43 4.63
C GLY A 101 -7.13 -14.74 6.01
N SER A 102 -6.98 -15.98 6.49
CA SER A 102 -7.47 -16.38 7.82
C SER A 102 -6.81 -15.61 8.97
N LEU A 103 -5.52 -15.27 8.83
CA LEU A 103 -4.78 -14.45 9.80
C LEU A 103 -5.21 -12.99 9.71
N LEU A 104 -5.25 -12.43 8.50
CA LEU A 104 -5.52 -11.01 8.29
C LEU A 104 -6.96 -10.62 8.66
N PHE A 105 -7.93 -11.51 8.43
CA PHE A 105 -9.37 -11.21 8.55
C PHE A 105 -10.01 -11.85 9.79
N CYS A 106 -9.32 -11.77 10.94
CA CYS A 106 -9.83 -12.29 12.22
C CYS A 106 -10.90 -11.43 12.90
N VAL A 107 -11.19 -10.23 12.37
CA VAL A 107 -12.13 -9.28 12.96
C VAL A 107 -13.59 -9.68 12.70
N SER A 108 -14.45 -9.52 13.70
CA SER A 108 -15.90 -9.69 13.52
C SER A 108 -16.58 -8.39 13.06
N ILE A 109 -17.79 -8.50 12.51
CA ILE A 109 -18.60 -7.33 12.11
C ILE A 109 -18.91 -6.43 13.31
N ASP A 110 -19.19 -7.00 14.48
CA ASP A 110 -19.46 -6.22 15.69
C ASP A 110 -18.20 -5.44 16.12
N GLN A 111 -17.04 -6.11 16.16
CA GLN A 111 -15.77 -5.49 16.55
C GLN A 111 -15.40 -4.32 15.64
N ILE A 112 -15.51 -4.51 14.32
CA ILE A 112 -15.16 -3.44 13.38
C ILE A 112 -16.19 -2.31 13.39
N THR A 113 -17.45 -2.60 13.73
CA THR A 113 -18.48 -1.57 13.93
C THR A 113 -18.18 -0.71 15.16
N ASP A 114 -17.73 -1.32 16.26
CA ASP A 114 -17.29 -0.59 17.45
C ASP A 114 -16.07 0.28 17.15
N ILE A 115 -15.11 -0.24 16.37
CA ILE A 115 -13.94 0.51 15.92
C ILE A 115 -14.35 1.73 15.08
N PHE A 116 -15.22 1.57 14.08
CA PHE A 116 -15.72 2.70 13.29
C PHE A 116 -16.47 3.73 14.14
N THR A 117 -17.30 3.27 15.07
CA THR A 117 -18.01 4.14 16.01
C THR A 117 -17.05 5.00 16.83
N LYS A 118 -15.89 4.43 17.23
CA LYS A 118 -14.85 5.18 17.95
C LYS A 118 -14.10 6.16 17.05
N LEU A 119 -13.75 5.75 15.83
CA LEU A 119 -13.12 6.65 14.85
C LEU A 119 -13.99 7.88 14.57
N ASP A 120 -15.31 7.68 14.51
CA ASP A 120 -16.29 8.75 14.31
C ASP A 120 -16.37 9.69 15.53
N ARG A 121 -16.35 9.14 16.74
CA ARG A 121 -16.42 9.91 18.00
C ARG A 121 -15.12 10.63 18.35
N SER A 122 -13.97 10.15 17.86
CA SER A 122 -12.66 10.73 18.20
C SER A 122 -12.54 12.18 17.72
N THR A 123 -12.36 13.08 18.67
CA THR A 123 -12.09 14.52 18.45
C THR A 123 -10.61 14.81 18.29
N ASP A 124 -9.73 13.93 18.78
CA ASP A 124 -8.29 14.03 18.57
C ASP A 124 -7.94 13.54 17.16
N ILE A 125 -7.62 14.50 16.29
CA ILE A 125 -7.27 14.28 14.88
C ILE A 125 -5.94 13.54 14.70
N ASN A 126 -5.13 13.41 15.75
CA ASN A 126 -3.85 12.70 15.76
C ASN A 126 -3.82 11.53 16.75
N ASN A 127 -4.99 11.03 17.17
CA ASN A 127 -5.07 9.91 18.10
C ASN A 127 -4.32 8.68 17.54
N PRO A 128 -3.36 8.08 18.29
CA PRO A 128 -2.59 6.93 17.82
C PRO A 128 -3.46 5.73 17.41
N PHE A 129 -4.66 5.60 17.98
CA PHE A 129 -5.65 4.59 17.59
C PHE A 129 -5.95 4.62 16.08
N ILE A 130 -6.08 5.82 15.50
CA ILE A 130 -6.37 6.00 14.07
C ILE A 130 -5.23 5.41 13.22
N ASN A 131 -3.99 5.66 13.64
CA ASN A 131 -2.81 5.13 12.96
C ASN A 131 -2.77 3.60 13.07
N ILE A 132 -3.02 3.05 14.26
CA ILE A 132 -3.00 1.60 14.47
C ILE A 132 -4.05 0.89 13.63
N ILE A 133 -5.30 1.35 13.63
CA ILE A 133 -6.36 0.78 12.78
C ILE A 133 -6.02 0.92 11.30
N SER A 134 -5.41 2.05 10.89
CA SER A 134 -4.97 2.24 9.51
C SER A 134 -4.01 1.16 9.05
N LEU A 135 -3.09 0.69 9.89
CA LEU A 135 -2.13 -0.35 9.50
C LEU A 135 -2.81 -1.68 9.15
N TRP A 136 -3.81 -2.10 9.93
CA TRP A 136 -4.55 -3.34 9.62
C TRP A 136 -5.38 -3.20 8.35
N LEU A 137 -6.08 -2.06 8.18
CA LEU A 137 -6.85 -1.80 6.97
C LEU A 137 -5.95 -1.67 5.73
N ASP A 138 -4.77 -1.07 5.84
CA ASP A 138 -3.77 -1.02 4.77
C ASP A 138 -3.32 -2.44 4.40
N ASN A 139 -3.01 -3.30 5.38
CA ASN A 139 -2.66 -4.70 5.14
C ASN A 139 -3.80 -5.50 4.47
N HIS A 140 -5.04 -5.30 4.91
CA HIS A 140 -6.22 -5.87 4.24
C HIS A 140 -6.24 -5.46 2.77
N SER A 141 -6.06 -4.17 2.52
CA SER A 141 -6.13 -3.62 1.17
C SER A 141 -5.03 -4.15 0.26
N HIS A 142 -3.79 -4.25 0.77
CA HIS A 142 -2.68 -4.87 0.07
C HIS A 142 -2.97 -6.33 -0.29
N PHE A 143 -3.42 -7.12 0.68
CA PHE A 143 -3.75 -8.52 0.44
C PHE A 143 -4.86 -8.67 -0.61
N LEU A 144 -5.93 -7.89 -0.51
CA LEU A 144 -7.06 -7.93 -1.44
C LEU A 144 -6.66 -7.52 -2.86
N TYR A 145 -5.79 -6.52 -2.99
CA TYR A 145 -5.26 -6.08 -4.27
C TYR A 145 -4.42 -7.18 -4.96
N ASP A 146 -3.53 -7.84 -4.20
CA ASP A 146 -2.66 -8.90 -4.73
C ASP A 146 -3.41 -10.22 -5.00
N ASN A 147 -4.59 -10.41 -4.41
CA ASN A 147 -5.37 -11.66 -4.49
C ASN A 147 -6.80 -11.42 -4.99
N PRO A 148 -6.99 -10.98 -6.26
CA PRO A 148 -8.31 -10.64 -6.81
C PRO A 148 -9.28 -11.82 -7.03
N GLN A 149 -8.80 -13.04 -6.81
CA GLN A 149 -9.55 -14.28 -6.80
C GLN A 149 -10.02 -14.71 -5.42
N TYR A 150 -9.60 -14.02 -4.35
CA TYR A 150 -9.97 -14.37 -2.99
C TYR A 150 -11.47 -14.15 -2.74
N ASP A 151 -12.12 -15.14 -2.12
CA ASP A 151 -13.54 -15.05 -1.78
C ASP A 151 -13.74 -14.03 -0.66
N ILE A 152 -14.50 -12.98 -0.94
CA ILE A 152 -14.69 -11.86 -0.02
C ILE A 152 -15.47 -12.32 1.23
N PRO A 153 -14.85 -12.34 2.43
CA PRO A 153 -15.57 -12.65 3.65
C PRO A 153 -16.62 -11.57 3.95
N PRO A 154 -17.74 -11.90 4.63
CA PRO A 154 -18.80 -10.93 4.95
C PRO A 154 -18.30 -9.68 5.69
N VAL A 155 -17.25 -9.81 6.51
CA VAL A 155 -16.66 -8.67 7.24
C VAL A 155 -15.93 -7.71 6.32
N ILE A 156 -15.28 -8.19 5.26
CA ILE A 156 -14.60 -7.33 4.27
C ILE A 156 -15.62 -6.58 3.43
N ASP A 157 -16.69 -7.26 3.04
CA ASP A 157 -17.80 -6.62 2.34
C ASP A 157 -18.46 -5.53 3.22
N TYR A 158 -18.62 -5.79 4.53
CA TYR A 158 -19.08 -4.79 5.48
C TYR A 158 -18.13 -3.58 5.57
N ILE A 159 -16.83 -3.81 5.73
CA ILE A 159 -15.82 -2.75 5.82
C ILE A 159 -15.81 -1.90 4.55
N GLY A 160 -15.75 -2.53 3.38
CA GLY A 160 -15.73 -1.84 2.09
C GLY A 160 -16.96 -0.97 1.88
N ARG A 161 -18.16 -1.50 2.15
CA ARG A 161 -19.42 -0.72 2.06
C ARG A 161 -19.46 0.41 3.08
N HIS A 162 -19.01 0.18 4.32
CA HIS A 162 -18.97 1.21 5.35
C HIS A 162 -18.01 2.34 4.96
N ILE A 163 -16.79 2.01 4.49
CA ILE A 163 -15.81 2.97 4.00
C ILE A 163 -16.36 3.79 2.84
N ALA A 164 -16.99 3.16 1.85
CA ALA A 164 -17.60 3.83 0.71
C ALA A 164 -18.60 4.90 1.15
N ILE A 165 -19.55 4.52 2.02
CA ILE A 165 -20.70 5.35 2.40
C ILE A 165 -20.32 6.42 3.44
N LYS A 166 -19.54 6.05 4.46
CA LYS A 166 -19.28 6.92 5.62
C LYS A 166 -18.04 7.78 5.48
N TYR A 167 -17.01 7.28 4.80
CA TYR A 167 -15.72 7.96 4.72
C TYR A 167 -15.49 8.54 3.33
N PHE A 168 -15.58 7.74 2.27
CA PHE A 168 -15.17 8.15 0.93
C PHE A 168 -16.10 9.19 0.28
N ILE A 169 -17.42 8.98 0.26
CA ILE A 169 -18.39 9.96 -0.29
C ILE A 169 -18.85 10.96 0.79
N SER A 170 -18.06 11.15 1.83
CA SER A 170 -18.41 12.06 2.92
C SER A 170 -18.05 13.52 2.59
N LYS A 171 -18.78 14.45 3.23
CA LYS A 171 -18.41 15.88 3.19
C LYS A 171 -16.97 16.10 3.69
N GLN A 172 -16.53 15.33 4.69
CA GLN A 172 -15.20 15.47 5.27
C GLN A 172 -14.09 15.08 4.28
N TYR A 173 -14.28 13.98 3.53
CA TYR A 173 -13.35 13.58 2.47
C TYR A 173 -13.21 14.66 1.41
N LYS A 174 -14.34 15.25 0.98
CA LYS A 174 -14.33 16.38 0.03
C LYS A 174 -13.56 17.59 0.56
N LEU A 175 -13.70 17.92 1.86
CA LEU A 175 -12.92 18.99 2.47
C LEU A 175 -11.42 18.70 2.44
N TYR A 176 -11.01 17.47 2.74
CA TYR A 176 -9.60 17.07 2.66
C TYR A 176 -9.05 17.11 1.22
N LEU A 177 -9.85 16.77 0.21
CA LEU A 177 -9.46 16.97 -1.19
C LEU A 177 -9.26 18.46 -1.52
N ILE A 178 -10.13 19.35 -1.00
CA ILE A 178 -9.97 20.80 -1.17
C ILE A 178 -8.71 21.32 -0.47
N GLU A 179 -8.36 20.77 0.69
CA GLU A 179 -7.09 21.08 1.36
C GLU A 179 -5.89 20.64 0.50
N LEU A 180 -5.96 19.49 -0.16
CA LEU A 180 -4.92 19.06 -1.11
C LEU A 180 -4.82 19.94 -2.35
N ARG A 181 -5.83 20.76 -2.67
CA ARG A 181 -5.75 21.72 -3.79
C ARG A 181 -4.94 22.97 -3.44
N GLN A 182 -4.44 23.10 -2.21
CA GLN A 182 -3.62 24.26 -1.84
C GLN A 182 -2.19 24.11 -2.42
N PRO A 183 -1.63 25.18 -3.03
CA PRO A 183 -0.30 25.14 -3.63
C PRO A 183 0.83 25.03 -2.60
N HIS A 184 0.58 25.38 -1.34
CA HIS A 184 1.54 25.24 -0.25
C HIS A 184 0.92 24.39 0.86
N LEU A 185 1.25 23.10 0.85
CA LEU A 185 0.85 22.18 1.91
C LEU A 185 1.83 22.27 3.08
N ILE A 186 1.29 22.49 4.28
CA ILE A 186 2.06 22.44 5.52
C ILE A 186 1.95 21.04 6.13
N GLN A 187 3.03 20.55 6.75
CA GLN A 187 3.09 19.19 7.30
C GLN A 187 1.94 18.89 8.29
N SER A 188 1.47 19.91 9.02
CA SER A 188 0.39 19.78 10.00
C SER A 188 -0.98 19.47 9.39
N VAL A 189 -1.15 19.58 8.06
CA VAL A 189 -2.39 19.14 7.37
C VAL A 189 -2.51 17.62 7.41
N PHE A 190 -1.39 16.90 7.35
CA PHE A 190 -1.34 15.43 7.31
C PHE A 190 -1.51 14.80 8.70
N THR A 191 -2.65 15.07 9.31
CA THR A 191 -3.05 14.46 10.59
C THR A 191 -3.40 12.98 10.41
N ALA A 192 -3.44 12.22 11.51
CA ALA A 192 -3.84 10.81 11.46
C ALA A 192 -5.24 10.64 10.83
N LYS A 193 -6.20 11.50 11.19
CA LYS A 193 -7.56 11.47 10.63
C LYS A 193 -7.59 11.86 9.15
N PHE A 194 -6.79 12.86 8.75
CA PHE A 194 -6.63 13.21 7.34
C PHE A 194 -6.11 12.02 6.53
N LEU A 195 -5.03 11.38 6.98
CA LEU A 195 -4.41 10.24 6.30
C LEU A 195 -5.33 9.03 6.29
N PHE A 196 -6.08 8.79 7.36
CA PHE A 196 -7.09 7.73 7.38
C PHE A 196 -8.11 7.90 6.25
N TYR A 197 -8.66 9.11 6.08
CA TYR A 197 -9.61 9.39 5.01
C TYR A 197 -8.96 9.27 3.62
N ILE A 198 -7.90 10.05 3.36
CA ILE A 198 -7.33 10.19 2.02
C ILE A 198 -6.54 8.96 1.57
N LYS A 199 -5.79 8.33 2.47
CA LYS A 199 -4.93 7.18 2.16
C LYS A 199 -5.66 5.88 2.46
N THR A 200 -5.91 5.59 3.73
CA THR A 200 -6.40 4.27 4.18
C THR A 200 -7.74 3.92 3.55
N CYS A 201 -8.74 4.80 3.64
CA CYS A 201 -10.07 4.55 3.09
C CYS A 201 -10.07 4.47 1.56
N SER A 202 -9.28 5.30 0.87
CA SER A 202 -9.18 5.25 -0.59
C SER A 202 -8.48 3.98 -1.07
N PHE A 203 -7.40 3.57 -0.41
CA PHE A 203 -6.71 2.32 -0.73
C PHE A 203 -7.66 1.14 -0.53
N TYR A 204 -8.32 1.06 0.62
CA TYR A 204 -9.25 -0.04 0.91
C TYR A 204 -10.38 -0.10 -0.12
N LEU A 205 -10.95 1.06 -0.45
CA LEU A 205 -12.02 1.12 -1.44
C LEU A 205 -11.55 0.66 -2.83
N PHE A 206 -10.35 1.06 -3.24
CA PHE A 206 -9.78 0.64 -4.51
C PHE A 206 -9.59 -0.89 -4.57
N ALA A 207 -8.98 -1.49 -3.54
CA ALA A 207 -8.82 -2.93 -3.47
C ALA A 207 -10.16 -3.68 -3.43
N TYR A 208 -11.13 -3.15 -2.67
CA TYR A 208 -12.47 -3.74 -2.56
C TYR A 208 -13.29 -3.61 -3.86
N THR A 209 -13.24 -2.46 -4.56
CA THR A 209 -13.99 -2.25 -5.81
C THR A 209 -13.51 -3.16 -6.93
N TYR A 210 -12.21 -3.44 -7.01
CA TYR A 210 -11.66 -4.41 -7.95
C TYR A 210 -12.28 -5.81 -7.78
N LEU A 211 -12.59 -6.18 -6.53
CA LEU A 211 -13.22 -7.45 -6.17
C LEU A 211 -14.76 -7.42 -6.30
N SER A 212 -15.40 -6.32 -5.89
CA SER A 212 -16.86 -6.20 -5.77
C SER A 212 -17.61 -5.97 -7.10
N ILE A 213 -16.90 -5.64 -8.19
CA ILE A 213 -17.48 -5.67 -9.55
C ILE A 213 -18.05 -7.07 -9.88
N LYS A 214 -17.59 -8.13 -9.19
CA LYS A 214 -18.15 -9.48 -9.30
C LYS A 214 -19.43 -9.73 -8.48
N SER A 215 -19.77 -8.90 -7.48
CA SER A 215 -20.79 -9.21 -6.47
C SER A 215 -22.12 -8.45 -6.61
N SER A 216 -22.30 -7.59 -7.62
CA SER A 216 -23.55 -6.87 -7.94
C SER A 216 -24.16 -5.99 -6.83
N ASN A 217 -23.52 -5.89 -5.65
CA ASN A 217 -24.08 -5.30 -4.43
C ASN A 217 -23.32 -4.05 -3.95
N TYR A 218 -22.48 -3.48 -4.80
CA TYR A 218 -21.70 -2.31 -4.45
C TYR A 218 -22.57 -1.03 -4.52
N PRO A 219 -22.47 -0.09 -3.54
CA PRO A 219 -23.42 1.01 -3.40
C PRO A 219 -23.34 2.10 -4.48
N TYR A 220 -22.27 2.16 -5.27
CA TYR A 220 -22.04 3.20 -6.29
C TYR A 220 -21.42 2.66 -7.57
N THR A 221 -21.88 3.08 -8.74
CA THR A 221 -21.20 2.75 -10.00
C THR A 221 -19.80 3.39 -10.07
N ALA A 222 -18.94 2.83 -10.92
CA ALA A 222 -17.64 3.45 -11.21
C ALA A 222 -17.80 4.89 -11.73
N ASP A 223 -18.83 5.12 -12.55
CA ASP A 223 -19.15 6.45 -13.10
C ASP A 223 -19.54 7.46 -12.00
N GLU A 224 -20.31 7.04 -10.99
CA GLU A 224 -20.66 7.89 -9.85
C GLU A 224 -19.41 8.27 -9.03
N MET A 225 -18.50 7.31 -8.78
CA MET A 225 -17.25 7.58 -8.07
C MET A 225 -16.33 8.51 -8.86
N ILE A 226 -16.17 8.28 -10.16
CA ILE A 226 -15.38 9.14 -11.05
C ILE A 226 -15.98 10.54 -11.10
N SER A 227 -17.30 10.67 -11.23
CA SER A 227 -17.98 11.97 -11.25
C SER A 227 -17.78 12.73 -9.93
N TYR A 228 -17.74 12.02 -8.80
CA TYR A 228 -17.54 12.64 -7.48
C TYR A 228 -16.12 13.20 -7.28
N LEU A 229 -15.10 12.54 -7.85
CA LEU A 229 -13.68 12.81 -7.58
C LEU A 229 -12.93 13.54 -8.69
N SER A 230 -13.34 13.34 -9.95
CA SER A 230 -12.52 13.66 -11.12
C SER A 230 -12.05 15.11 -11.14
N GLU A 231 -12.94 16.07 -10.86
CA GLU A 231 -12.58 17.49 -10.82
C GLU A 231 -11.52 17.81 -9.75
N ASP A 232 -11.66 17.30 -8.53
CA ASP A 232 -10.68 17.59 -7.48
C ASP A 232 -9.34 16.92 -7.76
N TYR A 233 -9.32 15.69 -8.26
CA TYR A 233 -8.06 15.05 -8.63
C TYR A 233 -7.38 15.77 -9.79
N LEU A 234 -8.14 16.22 -10.80
CA LEU A 234 -7.60 17.02 -11.89
C LEU A 234 -7.01 18.34 -11.38
N GLU A 235 -7.69 19.02 -10.44
CA GLU A 235 -7.20 20.24 -9.81
C GLU A 235 -5.97 20.00 -8.93
N ILE A 236 -5.95 18.93 -8.14
CA ILE A 236 -4.77 18.52 -7.34
C ILE A 236 -3.59 18.26 -8.27
N ILE A 237 -3.79 17.51 -9.35
CA ILE A 237 -2.76 17.27 -10.36
C ILE A 237 -2.31 18.59 -10.97
N HIS A 238 -3.24 19.47 -11.37
CA HIS A 238 -2.90 20.77 -11.95
C HIS A 238 -2.07 21.63 -11.00
N VAL A 239 -2.54 21.82 -9.77
CA VAL A 239 -1.87 22.63 -8.73
C VAL A 239 -0.48 22.06 -8.42
N HIS A 240 -0.38 20.76 -8.19
CA HIS A 240 0.89 20.15 -7.79
C HIS A 240 1.82 19.85 -8.95
N SER A 241 1.34 19.82 -10.20
CA SER A 241 2.19 19.65 -11.38
C SER A 241 3.26 20.75 -11.49
N TYR A 242 2.96 21.96 -11.02
CA TYR A 242 3.92 23.07 -10.97
C TYR A 242 4.88 23.00 -9.77
N ASN A 243 4.50 22.26 -8.72
CA ASN A 243 5.30 22.05 -7.50
C ASN A 243 6.11 20.75 -7.54
N VAL A 244 6.01 19.96 -8.61
CA VAL A 244 6.76 18.72 -8.80
C VAL A 244 8.21 18.96 -8.42
N MET A 245 8.83 20.06 -8.87
CA MET A 245 10.19 20.55 -8.54
C MET A 245 10.64 20.53 -7.06
N SER A 246 9.74 20.27 -6.11
CA SER A 246 10.02 20.09 -4.68
C SER A 246 10.28 18.63 -4.25
N TRP A 247 10.00 17.63 -5.09
CA TRP A 247 10.57 16.28 -4.88
C TRP A 247 12.08 16.35 -5.17
N ASN A 248 12.89 15.44 -4.63
CA ASN A 248 14.30 15.74 -4.34
C ASN A 248 15.00 16.54 -5.48
N LYS A 249 15.63 17.64 -5.08
CA LYS A 249 16.04 18.76 -5.96
C LYS A 249 17.08 18.37 -7.01
N GLU A 250 17.69 17.20 -6.87
CA GLU A 250 18.73 16.67 -7.76
C GLU A 250 18.15 15.70 -8.81
N LEU A 251 17.14 14.89 -8.44
CA LEU A 251 16.47 13.95 -9.32
C LEU A 251 15.45 14.63 -10.26
N LEU A 252 14.80 15.70 -9.81
CA LEU A 252 13.78 16.36 -10.64
C LEU A 252 14.31 17.42 -11.60
N ASN A 253 15.44 18.05 -11.30
CA ASN A 253 16.08 18.97 -12.25
C ASN A 253 16.69 18.25 -13.46
N SER A 254 16.77 16.92 -13.41
CA SER A 254 17.36 16.08 -14.45
C SER A 254 16.33 15.30 -15.28
N ILE A 255 15.03 15.32 -14.91
CA ILE A 255 13.96 14.62 -15.64
C ILE A 255 13.25 15.58 -16.60
N GLU A 256 13.35 15.32 -17.91
CA GLU A 256 12.67 16.05 -18.99
C GLU A 256 11.46 15.24 -19.47
N SER A 257 10.24 15.81 -19.37
CA SER A 257 9.06 15.23 -20.02
C SER A 257 9.22 15.32 -21.54
N VAL A 258 9.13 14.18 -22.21
CA VAL A 258 9.30 14.08 -23.66
C VAL A 258 7.96 14.26 -24.37
N THR A 259 6.99 13.37 -24.07
CA THR A 259 5.64 13.42 -24.65
C THR A 259 4.69 12.43 -23.97
N LYS A 260 3.39 12.57 -24.25
CA LYS A 260 2.32 11.65 -23.86
C LYS A 260 1.67 11.03 -25.10
N TYR A 261 1.49 9.71 -25.10
CA TYR A 261 1.03 8.94 -26.26
C TYR A 261 0.15 7.75 -25.83
N ARG A 262 -0.41 7.04 -26.82
CA ARG A 262 -1.27 5.88 -26.61
C ARG A 262 -0.58 4.65 -27.21
N THR A 263 -0.51 3.57 -26.47
CA THR A 263 0.00 2.27 -26.96
C THR A 263 -1.12 1.25 -27.07
N GLY A 264 -0.88 0.15 -27.79
CA GLY A 264 -1.88 -0.92 -27.93
C GLY A 264 -3.25 -0.41 -28.43
N VAL A 265 -3.27 0.53 -29.39
CA VAL A 265 -4.51 1.17 -29.87
C VAL A 265 -5.51 0.19 -30.52
N GLY A 266 -5.07 -1.02 -30.87
CA GLY A 266 -5.93 -2.12 -31.34
C GLY A 266 -6.51 -3.00 -30.22
N THR A 267 -6.16 -2.74 -28.96
CA THR A 267 -6.68 -3.46 -27.79
C THR A 267 -7.33 -2.49 -26.80
N ALA A 268 -6.59 -1.99 -25.81
CA ALA A 268 -7.11 -1.15 -24.73
C ALA A 268 -6.72 0.34 -24.85
N GLY A 269 -5.76 0.68 -25.71
CA GLY A 269 -5.31 2.07 -25.88
C GLY A 269 -4.84 2.78 -24.61
N PRO A 270 -4.07 2.14 -23.68
CA PRO A 270 -3.62 2.83 -22.47
C PRO A 270 -2.81 4.09 -22.80
N ALA A 271 -2.99 5.12 -21.97
CA ALA A 271 -2.15 6.31 -22.02
C ALA A 271 -0.80 6.01 -21.37
N GLN A 272 0.28 6.41 -22.03
CA GLN A 272 1.64 6.33 -21.52
C GLN A 272 2.32 7.69 -21.68
N GLU A 273 3.28 7.98 -20.80
CA GLU A 273 4.06 9.20 -20.81
C GLU A 273 5.55 8.84 -20.75
N LEU A 274 6.34 9.46 -21.61
CA LEU A 274 7.77 9.20 -21.73
C LEU A 274 8.56 10.35 -21.10
N PHE A 275 9.54 9.99 -20.29
CA PHE A 275 10.46 10.90 -19.63
C PHE A 275 11.90 10.54 -19.97
N TYR A 276 12.79 11.54 -19.94
CA TYR A 276 14.23 11.39 -20.14
C TYR A 276 14.98 11.86 -18.91
N VAL A 277 16.07 11.18 -18.54
CA VAL A 277 16.96 11.61 -17.45
C VAL A 277 18.41 11.27 -17.77
N GLU A 278 19.32 12.17 -17.39
CA GLU A 278 20.77 11.91 -17.41
C GLU A 278 21.22 11.38 -16.05
N VAL A 279 21.89 10.23 -16.07
CA VAL A 279 22.42 9.58 -14.87
C VAL A 279 23.93 9.38 -14.99
N THR A 280 24.63 9.38 -13.86
CA THR A 280 26.06 9.03 -13.78
C THR A 280 26.25 7.72 -13.01
N ASN A 281 27.43 7.12 -13.14
CA ASN A 281 27.76 5.91 -12.39
C ASN A 281 27.81 6.13 -10.87
N GLU A 282 27.98 7.38 -10.40
CA GLU A 282 27.93 7.68 -8.96
C GLU A 282 26.52 7.52 -8.38
N MET A 283 25.47 7.56 -9.21
CA MET A 283 24.08 7.40 -8.80
C MET A 283 23.65 5.93 -8.67
N LYS A 284 24.53 4.99 -9.00
CA LYS A 284 24.23 3.55 -9.04
C LYS A 284 24.25 2.95 -7.62
N VAL A 285 23.09 2.47 -7.16
CA VAL A 285 22.96 1.81 -5.83
C VAL A 285 23.09 0.29 -5.87
N ASN A 286 22.92 -0.33 -7.05
CA ASN A 286 23.09 -1.77 -7.31
C ASN A 286 23.32 -2.01 -8.82
N MET A 287 23.44 -3.28 -9.23
CA MET A 287 23.71 -3.62 -10.65
C MET A 287 22.53 -3.38 -11.62
N GLY A 288 21.33 -3.11 -11.11
CA GLY A 288 20.10 -3.04 -11.88
C GLY A 288 19.67 -4.40 -12.44
N GLY A 289 18.64 -4.38 -13.28
CA GLY A 289 18.06 -5.59 -13.88
C GLY A 289 16.84 -6.09 -13.11
N GLY A 290 16.30 -7.22 -13.55
CA GLY A 290 15.06 -7.77 -13.05
C GLY A 290 15.27 -8.53 -11.75
N ASN A 291 14.29 -8.48 -10.87
CA ASN A 291 14.28 -9.32 -9.69
C ASN A 291 13.96 -10.77 -10.09
N SER A 292 14.95 -11.66 -9.99
CA SER A 292 14.77 -13.09 -10.32
C SER A 292 13.71 -13.76 -9.44
N SER A 293 13.51 -13.28 -8.21
CA SER A 293 12.45 -13.75 -7.30
C SER A 293 11.06 -13.34 -7.78
N GLU A 294 10.95 -12.25 -8.55
CA GLU A 294 9.72 -11.78 -9.18
C GLU A 294 9.57 -12.30 -10.63
N GLN A 295 10.44 -13.24 -11.03
CA GLN A 295 10.51 -13.79 -12.40
C GLN A 295 10.80 -12.75 -13.49
N GLU A 296 11.36 -11.61 -13.12
CA GLU A 296 11.79 -10.60 -14.07
C GLU A 296 13.13 -10.98 -14.70
N LEU A 297 13.09 -11.42 -15.95
CA LEU A 297 14.28 -11.73 -16.74
C LEU A 297 14.78 -10.48 -17.47
N ILE A 298 15.16 -9.45 -16.72
CA ILE A 298 15.60 -8.16 -17.25
C ILE A 298 17.10 -8.01 -17.06
N VAL A 299 17.80 -7.70 -18.15
CA VAL A 299 19.25 -7.45 -18.15
C VAL A 299 19.51 -6.02 -18.55
N VAL A 300 20.42 -5.36 -17.84
CA VAL A 300 20.87 -4.01 -18.17
C VAL A 300 21.83 -4.08 -19.35
N HIS A 301 21.55 -3.31 -20.40
CA HIS A 301 22.43 -3.13 -21.54
C HIS A 301 22.81 -1.65 -21.67
N GLU A 302 24.11 -1.38 -21.65
CA GLU A 302 24.67 -0.06 -21.93
C GLU A 302 25.07 -0.01 -23.41
N ILE A 303 24.50 0.94 -24.16
CA ILE A 303 24.77 1.12 -25.60
C ILE A 303 25.50 2.45 -25.79
N PRO A 304 26.67 2.47 -26.45
CA PRO A 304 27.36 3.72 -26.79
C PRO A 304 26.47 4.66 -27.61
N VAL A 305 26.55 5.97 -27.34
CA VAL A 305 25.65 6.95 -27.98
C VAL A 305 25.79 6.98 -29.51
N ASP A 306 27.00 6.78 -30.01
CA ASP A 306 27.33 6.69 -31.43
C ASP A 306 26.76 5.43 -32.12
N GLU A 307 26.38 4.40 -31.37
CA GLU A 307 25.76 3.18 -31.88
C GLU A 307 24.22 3.24 -31.85
N LEU A 308 23.63 4.18 -31.13
CA LEU A 308 22.17 4.25 -30.90
C LEU A 308 21.35 4.31 -32.19
N TYR A 309 21.81 5.07 -33.19
CA TYR A 309 21.11 5.15 -34.47
C TYR A 309 21.07 3.79 -35.17
N GLN A 310 22.19 3.07 -35.19
CA GLN A 310 22.26 1.73 -35.80
C GLN A 310 21.39 0.73 -35.02
N PHE A 311 21.40 0.80 -33.68
CA PHE A 311 20.59 -0.05 -32.83
C PHE A 311 19.07 0.08 -33.10
N VAL A 312 18.58 1.32 -33.33
CA VAL A 312 17.16 1.56 -33.66
C VAL A 312 16.74 0.83 -34.94
N PHE A 313 17.61 0.71 -35.94
CA PHE A 313 17.29 0.08 -37.22
C PHE A 313 17.77 -1.37 -37.35
N ASP A 314 18.49 -1.91 -36.38
CA ASP A 314 18.93 -3.30 -36.36
C ASP A 314 17.72 -4.26 -36.23
N GLN A 315 17.33 -4.91 -37.32
CA GLN A 315 16.17 -5.81 -37.35
C GLN A 315 16.40 -7.12 -36.58
N THR A 316 17.63 -7.44 -36.19
CA THR A 316 17.93 -8.67 -35.42
C THR A 316 17.56 -8.54 -33.93
N LYS A 317 17.28 -7.32 -33.46
CA LYS A 317 16.94 -7.03 -32.05
C LYS A 317 15.46 -6.69 -31.94
N ALA A 318 14.73 -7.41 -31.08
CA ALA A 318 13.37 -7.03 -30.70
C ALA A 318 13.40 -5.70 -29.92
N LYS A 319 12.60 -4.73 -30.36
CA LYS A 319 12.49 -3.40 -29.75
C LYS A 319 11.04 -2.98 -29.72
N GLU A 320 10.66 -2.32 -28.64
CA GLU A 320 9.34 -1.72 -28.49
C GLU A 320 9.35 -0.30 -29.09
N THR A 321 8.22 0.16 -29.61
CA THR A 321 8.12 1.41 -30.38
C THR A 321 8.45 2.64 -29.54
N SER A 322 8.08 2.67 -28.26
CA SER A 322 8.41 3.79 -27.38
C SER A 322 9.91 3.90 -27.09
N LEU A 323 10.61 2.77 -26.98
CA LEU A 323 12.08 2.76 -26.87
C LEU A 323 12.73 3.39 -28.11
N MET A 324 12.29 2.98 -29.30
CA MET A 324 12.79 3.55 -30.56
C MET A 324 12.52 5.06 -30.65
N PHE A 325 11.30 5.48 -30.29
CA PHE A 325 10.92 6.89 -30.26
C PHE A 325 11.78 7.69 -29.27
N GLY A 326 11.99 7.18 -28.05
CA GLY A 326 12.82 7.84 -27.04
C GLY A 326 14.26 8.04 -27.49
N ILE A 327 14.87 7.04 -28.13
CA ILE A 327 16.21 7.14 -28.70
C ILE A 327 16.24 8.18 -29.83
N MET A 328 15.28 8.15 -30.74
CA MET A 328 15.23 9.11 -31.86
C MET A 328 15.03 10.55 -31.38
N TRP A 329 14.18 10.76 -30.38
CA TRP A 329 14.01 12.05 -29.72
C TRP A 329 15.31 12.53 -29.09
N PHE A 330 16.01 11.66 -28.35
CA PHE A 330 17.29 11.99 -27.71
C PHE A 330 18.35 12.39 -28.73
N LEU A 331 18.53 11.60 -29.80
CA LEU A 331 19.48 11.91 -30.87
C LEU A 331 19.15 13.24 -31.54
N HIS A 332 17.87 13.52 -31.79
CA HIS A 332 17.42 14.79 -32.34
C HIS A 332 17.73 15.95 -31.38
N LYS A 333 17.31 15.84 -30.12
CA LYS A 333 17.46 16.87 -29.08
C LYS A 333 18.92 17.24 -28.82
N LYS A 334 19.82 16.26 -28.86
CA LYS A 334 21.26 16.46 -28.62
C LYS A 334 22.06 16.76 -29.89
N GLY A 335 21.40 16.93 -31.05
CA GLY A 335 22.06 17.24 -32.32
C GLY A 335 22.99 16.11 -32.79
N ARG A 336 22.62 14.85 -32.53
CA ARG A 336 23.39 13.63 -32.83
C ARG A 336 22.71 12.72 -33.85
N LEU A 337 21.72 13.24 -34.59
CA LEU A 337 21.24 12.54 -35.78
C LEU A 337 22.37 12.53 -36.82
N PRO A 338 22.67 11.37 -37.43
CA PRO A 338 23.69 11.25 -38.47
C PRO A 338 23.32 11.98 -39.77
#